data_AF-A0AAD5VHT2-F1
#
_entry.id   AF-A0AAD5VHT2-F1
#
_cell.length_a   1.000
_cell.length_b   1.000
_cell.length_c   1.000
_cell.angle_alpha   90.00
_cell.angle_beta   90.00
_cell.angle_gamma   90.00
#
_symmetry.space_group_name_H-M   'P 1'
#
loop_
_entity.id
_entity.type
_entity.pdbx_description
1 polymer ?
#
loop_
_entity_poly.entity_id
_entity_poly.type
_entity_poly.pdbx_seq_one_letter_code
_entity_poly.pdbx_strand_id
1 'polypeptide(L)'
;MLRGIVDRLERSARVHKRDDALLAKLGYKSEFRRDFSLWETICFSFSIMAVCASVSSSFSFPLVTALSLAELTSAMPTSAGLYYFSAKLAPPGYGPLVSWITGWANITGQISLICSIEFVCAQLITTGIQVGSDGRINLGPGPTFGILIALLVSHAIR
;
A
#
# COMPACT_ATOMS: atom_id res chain seq x y z
N MET A 1 3.48 8.93 34.05
CA MET A 1 3.45 8.08 32.83
C MET A 1 2.18 7.22 32.76
N LEU A 2 1.87 6.41 33.77
CA LEU A 2 0.68 5.53 33.79
C LEU A 2 -0.67 6.25 33.71
N ARG A 3 -0.85 7.38 34.41
CA ARG A 3 -2.09 8.19 34.33
C ARG A 3 -2.40 8.70 32.92
N GLY A 4 -1.39 9.15 32.19
CA GLY A 4 -1.56 9.63 30.81
C GLY A 4 -1.90 8.52 29.81
N ILE A 5 -1.59 7.26 30.13
CA ILE A 5 -2.00 6.09 29.35
C ILE A 5 -3.47 5.77 29.66
N VAL A 6 -3.85 5.74 30.95
CA VAL A 6 -5.23 5.51 31.38
C VAL A 6 -6.19 6.56 30.80
N ASP A 7 -5.85 7.85 30.87
CA ASP A 7 -6.66 8.92 30.29
C ASP A 7 -6.82 8.81 28.77
N ARG A 8 -5.85 8.20 28.08
CA ARG A 8 -5.87 7.99 26.64
C ARG A 8 -6.75 6.78 26.29
N LEU A 9 -6.69 5.72 27.09
CA LEU A 9 -7.56 4.55 26.99
C LEU A 9 -9.02 4.92 27.28
N GLU A 10 -9.30 5.71 28.31
CA GLU A 10 -10.65 6.18 28.64
C GLU A 10 -11.22 7.12 27.58
N ARG A 11 -10.38 7.96 26.95
CA ARG A 11 -10.80 8.79 25.81
C ARG A 11 -11.11 7.93 24.60
N SER A 12 -10.24 6.97 24.25
CA SER A 12 -10.47 6.03 23.16
C SER A 12 -11.77 5.26 23.39
N ALA A 13 -11.98 4.68 24.57
CA ALA A 13 -13.20 3.93 24.90
C ALA A 13 -14.48 4.78 24.83
N ARG A 14 -14.42 6.07 25.19
CA ARG A 14 -15.56 7.00 25.06
C ARG A 14 -15.90 7.32 23.61
N VAL A 15 -14.90 7.51 22.76
CA VAL A 15 -15.08 7.77 21.33
C VAL A 15 -15.72 6.57 20.65
N HIS A 16 -15.21 5.36 20.90
CA HIS A 16 -15.79 4.12 20.36
C HIS A 16 -17.27 3.94 20.75
N LYS A 17 -17.61 4.13 22.03
CA LYS A 17 -19.00 4.05 22.50
C LYS A 17 -19.92 5.08 21.84
N ARG A 18 -19.42 6.29 21.57
CA ARG A 18 -20.20 7.35 20.93
C ARG A 18 -20.46 7.04 19.46
N ASP A 19 -19.47 6.53 18.75
CA ASP A 19 -19.59 6.18 17.33
C ASP A 19 -20.48 4.96 17.12
N ASP A 20 -20.39 3.94 17.98
CA ASP A 20 -21.28 2.78 17.94
C ASP A 20 -22.75 3.17 18.22
N ALA A 21 -22.98 4.14 19.11
CA ALA A 21 -24.31 4.67 19.36
C ALA A 21 -24.87 5.46 18.16
N LEU A 22 -24.01 6.11 17.36
CA LEU A 22 -24.42 6.79 16.13
C LEU A 22 -24.71 5.82 14.99
N LEU A 23 -23.89 4.77 14.85
CA LEU A 23 -24.11 3.71 13.85
C LEU A 23 -25.40 2.93 14.14
N ALA A 24 -25.68 2.65 15.41
CA ALA A 24 -26.93 2.03 15.83
C ALA A 24 -28.16 2.86 15.43
N LYS A 25 -28.07 4.20 15.48
CA LYS A 25 -29.14 5.10 15.00
C LYS A 25 -29.35 5.05 13.48
N LEU A 26 -28.31 4.69 12.73
CA LEU A 26 -28.36 4.51 11.28
C LEU A 26 -28.75 3.07 10.88
N GLY A 27 -29.08 2.21 11.84
CA GLY A 27 -29.42 0.81 11.60
C GLY A 27 -28.21 -0.09 11.30
N TYR A 28 -26.98 0.43 11.43
CA TYR A 28 -25.76 -0.32 11.16
C TYR A 28 -25.13 -0.82 12.46
N LYS A 29 -24.90 -2.13 12.53
CA LYS A 29 -24.07 -2.75 13.56
C LYS A 29 -22.61 -2.69 13.11
N SER A 30 -21.70 -2.25 13.98
CA SER A 30 -20.26 -2.33 13.67
C SER A 30 -19.82 -3.79 13.64
N GLU A 31 -19.55 -4.34 12.44
CA GLU A 31 -19.19 -5.76 12.29
C GLU A 31 -17.67 -6.02 12.23
N PHE A 32 -16.85 -5.01 11.96
CA PHE A 32 -15.38 -5.16 11.93
C PHE A 32 -14.72 -4.74 13.26
N ARG A 33 -13.71 -5.51 13.71
CA ARG A 33 -12.82 -5.10 14.80
C ARG A 33 -11.97 -3.91 14.32
N ARG A 34 -12.01 -2.80 15.05
CA ARG A 34 -11.46 -1.49 14.62
C ARG A 34 -10.02 -1.21 15.09
N ASP A 35 -9.34 -2.20 15.66
CA ASP A 35 -7.99 -2.02 16.19
C ASP A 35 -7.02 -3.01 15.50
N PHE A 36 -6.12 -2.46 14.68
CA PHE A 36 -4.84 -3.10 14.40
C PHE A 36 -3.85 -2.64 15.47
N SER A 37 -3.14 -3.57 16.09
CA SER A 37 -2.10 -3.23 17.06
C SER A 37 -1.00 -2.41 16.38
N LEU A 38 -0.40 -1.47 17.10
CA LEU A 38 0.74 -0.68 16.59
C LEU A 38 1.87 -1.59 16.07
N TRP A 39 2.10 -2.72 16.75
CA TRP A 39 3.10 -3.71 16.34
C TRP A 39 2.69 -4.46 15.06
N GLU A 40 1.40 -4.76 14.89
CA GLU A 40 0.89 -5.41 13.68
C GLU A 40 1.04 -4.48 12.47
N THR A 41 0.72 -3.19 12.63
CA THR A 41 0.87 -2.18 11.58
C THR A 41 2.32 -1.97 11.16
N ILE A 42 3.26 -1.99 12.12
CA ILE A 42 4.71 -1.88 11.83
C ILE A 42 5.20 -3.11 11.07
N CYS A 43 4.85 -4.32 11.53
CA CYS A 43 5.25 -5.57 10.87
C CYS A 43 4.64 -5.68 9.47
N PHE A 44 3.36 -5.31 9.31
CA PHE A 44 2.68 -5.30 8.03
C PHE A 44 3.32 -4.31 7.05
N SER A 45 3.62 -3.10 7.51
CA SER A 45 4.31 -2.07 6.70
C SER A 45 5.70 -2.56 6.25
N PHE A 46 6.48 -3.13 7.16
CA PHE A 46 7.81 -3.67 6.85
C PHE A 46 7.76 -4.84 5.86
N SER A 47 6.73 -5.69 5.92
CA SER A 47 6.54 -6.81 4.98
C SER A 47 6.26 -6.35 3.55
N ILE A 48 5.56 -5.22 3.36
CA ILE A 48 5.23 -4.71 2.02
C ILE A 48 6.41 -3.94 1.42
N MET A 49 7.23 -3.30 2.25
CA MET A 49 8.39 -2.52 1.83
C MET A 49 9.67 -3.36 1.58
N ALA A 50 9.55 -4.66 1.35
CA ALA A 50 10.66 -5.57 1.15
C ALA A 50 11.44 -5.31 -0.17
N VAL A 51 12.17 -4.20 -0.26
CA VAL A 51 13.25 -3.92 -1.22
C VAL A 51 14.32 -3.06 -0.53
N CYS A 52 15.24 -3.70 0.18
CA CYS A 52 16.43 -3.06 0.78
C CYS A 52 17.40 -2.46 -0.25
N ALA A 53 17.26 -2.75 -1.54
CA ALA A 53 18.24 -2.33 -2.56
C ALA A 53 18.06 -0.88 -3.04
N SER A 54 16.84 -0.31 -2.96
CA SER A 54 16.58 1.05 -3.49
C SER A 54 16.46 2.14 -2.43
N VAL A 55 16.26 1.77 -1.15
CA VAL A 55 16.11 2.73 -0.04
C VAL A 55 17.42 3.49 0.22
N SER A 56 18.58 2.88 -0.05
CA SER A 56 19.87 3.55 0.10
C SER A 56 20.12 4.66 -0.92
N SER A 57 19.55 4.58 -2.13
CA SER A 57 19.88 5.52 -3.22
C SER A 57 19.00 6.77 -3.26
N SER A 58 17.86 6.81 -2.56
CA SER A 58 16.90 7.93 -2.68
C SER A 58 16.20 8.32 -1.39
N PHE A 59 16.77 7.97 -0.22
CA PHE A 59 16.20 8.15 1.12
C PHE A 59 15.46 9.48 1.36
N SER A 60 15.94 10.58 0.76
CA SER A 60 15.36 11.91 0.90
C SER A 60 13.92 12.04 0.39
N PHE A 61 13.56 11.41 -0.74
CA PHE A 61 12.26 11.64 -1.37
C PHE A 61 11.10 10.89 -0.67
N PRO A 62 11.20 9.56 -0.40
CA PRO A 62 10.15 8.82 0.30
C PRO A 62 9.91 9.33 1.71
N LEU A 63 10.96 9.76 2.41
CA LEU A 63 10.87 10.25 3.79
C LEU A 63 10.03 11.54 3.88
N VAL A 64 10.29 12.51 3.01
CA VAL A 64 9.52 13.77 2.98
C VAL A 64 8.04 13.50 2.63
N THR A 65 7.78 12.60 1.69
CA THR A 65 6.40 12.22 1.33
C THR A 65 5.69 11.47 2.46
N ALA A 66 6.40 10.64 3.23
CA ALA A 66 5.83 9.91 4.35
C ALA A 66 5.51 10.84 5.54
N LEU A 67 6.39 11.81 5.83
CA LEU A 67 6.16 12.80 6.88
C LEU A 67 4.95 13.68 6.58
N SER A 68 4.83 14.20 5.36
CA SER A 68 3.68 15.03 4.98
C SER A 68 2.36 14.23 5.01
N LEU A 69 2.39 12.97 4.58
CA LEU A 69 1.23 12.09 4.66
C LEU A 69 0.88 11.73 6.11
N ALA A 70 1.87 11.60 7.01
CA ALA A 70 1.65 11.38 8.43
C ALA A 70 0.97 12.60 9.10
N GLU A 71 1.32 13.83 8.71
CA GLU A 71 0.63 15.03 9.18
C GLU A 71 -0.82 15.09 8.69
N LEU A 72 -1.06 14.78 7.41
CA LEU A 72 -2.42 14.75 6.84
C LEU A 72 -3.31 13.66 7.46
N THR A 73 -2.78 12.46 7.63
CA THR A 73 -3.52 11.32 8.23
C THR A 73 -3.80 11.53 9.71
N SER A 74 -2.92 12.22 10.45
CA SER A 74 -3.15 12.64 11.82
C SER A 74 -4.30 13.66 11.94
N ALA A 75 -4.39 14.61 11.01
CA ALA A 75 -5.47 15.59 10.97
C ALA A 75 -6.81 15.01 10.50
N MET A 76 -6.79 13.96 9.67
CA MET A 76 -7.97 13.39 9.02
C MET A 76 -7.90 11.85 8.92
N PRO A 77 -8.16 11.13 10.03
CA PRO A 77 -8.15 9.67 10.05
C PRO A 77 -9.44 9.13 9.41
N THR A 78 -9.52 9.20 8.07
CA THR A 78 -10.65 8.67 7.29
C THR A 78 -10.19 7.49 6.44
N SER A 79 -11.03 6.46 6.33
CA SER A 79 -10.73 5.27 5.51
C SER A 79 -10.59 5.54 4.01
N ALA A 80 -10.86 6.78 3.56
CA ALA A 80 -10.80 7.18 2.15
C ALA A 80 -9.40 7.66 1.69
N GLY A 81 -8.43 7.78 2.60
CA GLY A 81 -7.00 7.94 2.28
C GLY A 81 -6.65 9.08 1.31
N LEU A 82 -5.73 8.80 0.38
CA LEU A 82 -5.17 9.77 -0.60
C LEU A 82 -6.24 10.47 -1.47
N TYR A 83 -7.36 9.79 -1.74
CA TYR A 83 -8.48 10.35 -2.52
C TYR A 83 -9.22 11.44 -1.74
N TYR A 84 -9.32 11.28 -0.43
CA TYR A 84 -9.95 12.26 0.44
C TYR A 84 -9.07 13.50 0.61
N PHE A 85 -7.76 13.32 0.77
CA PHE A 85 -6.82 14.44 0.87
C PHE A 85 -6.76 15.24 -0.43
N SER A 86 -6.73 14.56 -1.58
CA SER A 86 -6.74 15.21 -2.89
C SER A 86 -8.05 15.97 -3.17
N ALA A 87 -9.21 15.41 -2.77
CA ALA A 87 -10.49 16.12 -2.86
C ALA A 87 -10.58 17.35 -1.95
N LYS A 88 -9.99 17.27 -0.73
CA LYS A 88 -10.04 18.34 0.28
C LYS A 88 -9.05 19.48 0.03
N LEU A 89 -7.88 19.19 -0.55
CA LEU A 89 -6.91 20.21 -0.93
C LEU A 89 -7.21 20.87 -2.28
N ALA A 90 -8.13 20.31 -3.08
CA ALA A 90 -8.49 20.86 -4.38
C ALA A 90 -9.26 22.19 -4.28
N PRO A 91 -9.08 23.12 -5.24
CA PRO A 91 -9.85 24.36 -5.31
C PRO A 91 -11.37 24.09 -5.45
N PRO A 92 -12.23 25.03 -5.00
CA PRO A 92 -13.67 24.83 -4.95
C PRO A 92 -14.23 24.48 -6.34
N GLY A 93 -14.96 23.37 -6.43
CA GLY A 93 -15.55 22.84 -7.66
C GLY A 93 -14.80 21.69 -8.31
N TYR A 94 -13.49 21.54 -8.09
CA TYR A 94 -12.67 20.49 -8.75
C TYR A 94 -12.45 19.23 -7.90
N GLY A 95 -12.91 19.22 -6.64
CA GLY A 95 -12.72 18.10 -5.71
C GLY A 95 -13.02 16.70 -6.29
N PRO A 96 -14.17 16.48 -6.95
CA PRO A 96 -14.51 15.18 -7.53
C PRO A 96 -13.62 14.75 -8.71
N LEU A 97 -13.13 15.69 -9.53
CA LEU A 97 -12.27 15.39 -10.67
C LEU A 97 -10.85 15.06 -10.21
N VAL A 98 -10.31 15.81 -9.25
CA VAL A 98 -8.96 15.58 -8.72
C VAL A 98 -8.89 14.24 -7.99
N SER A 99 -9.92 13.85 -7.24
CA SER A 99 -9.96 12.54 -6.58
C SER A 99 -10.14 11.39 -7.57
N TRP A 100 -10.90 11.59 -8.66
CA TRP A 100 -11.05 10.60 -9.73
C TRP A 100 -9.71 10.36 -10.46
N ILE A 101 -9.00 11.42 -10.82
CA ILE A 101 -7.67 11.31 -11.45
C ILE A 101 -6.68 10.65 -10.50
N THR A 102 -6.68 11.05 -9.22
CA THR A 102 -5.85 10.41 -8.18
C THR A 102 -6.20 8.92 -8.04
N GLY A 103 -7.51 8.60 -8.14
CA GLY A 103 -8.10 7.26 -8.30
C GLY A 103 -7.38 6.41 -9.33
N TRP A 104 -7.49 6.86 -10.57
CA TRP A 104 -6.92 6.16 -11.70
C TRP A 104 -5.40 6.09 -11.63
N ALA A 105 -4.72 7.17 -11.25
CA ALA A 105 -3.28 7.20 -11.11
C ALA A 105 -2.77 6.16 -10.10
N ASN A 106 -3.47 6.00 -8.96
CA ASN A 106 -3.11 5.01 -7.96
C ASN A 106 -3.31 3.58 -8.48
N ILE A 107 -4.45 3.31 -9.14
CA ILE A 107 -4.74 1.99 -9.72
C ILE A 107 -3.73 1.65 -10.82
N THR A 108 -3.41 2.58 -11.73
CA THR A 108 -2.42 2.35 -12.79
C THR A 108 -1.02 2.14 -12.23
N GLY A 109 -0.66 2.85 -11.16
CA GLY A 109 0.61 2.66 -10.47
C GLY A 109 0.75 1.26 -9.90
N GLN A 110 -0.30 0.75 -9.25
CA GLN A 110 -0.32 -0.61 -8.72
C GLN A 110 -0.27 -1.66 -9.83
N ILE A 111 -0.97 -1.45 -10.95
CA ILE A 111 -0.92 -2.36 -12.11
C ILE A 111 0.49 -2.38 -12.73
N SER A 112 1.11 -1.23 -12.89
CA SER A 112 2.49 -1.16 -13.41
C SER A 112 3.49 -1.83 -12.48
N LEU A 113 3.30 -1.72 -11.16
CA LEU A 113 4.14 -2.36 -10.15
C LEU A 113 4.06 -3.89 -10.26
N ILE A 114 2.86 -4.46 -10.31
CA ILE A 114 2.68 -5.91 -10.41
C ILE A 114 3.27 -6.45 -11.72
N CYS A 115 3.07 -5.76 -12.85
CA CYS A 115 3.68 -6.15 -14.13
C CYS A 115 5.22 -6.15 -14.07
N SER A 116 5.81 -5.20 -13.33
CA SER A 116 7.27 -5.12 -13.17
C SER A 116 7.83 -6.28 -12.35
N ILE A 117 7.11 -6.71 -11.30
CA ILE A 117 7.52 -7.82 -10.44
C ILE A 117 7.56 -9.13 -11.24
N GLU A 118 6.55 -9.39 -12.09
CA GLU A 118 6.54 -10.59 -12.94
C GLU A 118 7.69 -10.60 -13.94
N PHE A 119 8.02 -9.44 -14.51
CA PHE A 119 9.18 -9.31 -15.39
C PHE A 119 10.50 -9.61 -14.65
N VAL A 120 10.68 -9.08 -13.43
CA VAL A 120 11.87 -9.38 -12.63
C VAL A 120 11.95 -10.86 -12.26
N CYS A 121 10.82 -11.50 -11.92
CA CYS A 121 10.78 -12.95 -11.69
C CYS A 121 11.21 -13.76 -12.93
N ALA A 122 10.74 -13.39 -14.12
CA ALA A 122 11.16 -14.03 -15.37
C ALA A 122 12.66 -13.83 -15.64
N GLN A 123 13.21 -12.65 -15.35
CA GLN A 123 14.65 -12.38 -15.45
C GLN A 123 15.46 -13.20 -14.43
N LEU A 124 14.98 -13.35 -13.20
CA LEU A 124 15.64 -14.17 -12.17
C LEU A 124 15.71 -15.64 -12.58
N ILE A 125 14.63 -16.20 -13.14
CA ILE A 125 14.61 -17.59 -13.64
C ILE A 125 15.60 -17.74 -14.80
N THR A 126 15.57 -16.82 -15.76
CA THR A 126 16.47 -16.82 -16.92
C THR A 126 17.94 -16.76 -16.48
N THR A 127 18.26 -15.87 -15.54
CA THR A 127 19.59 -15.73 -14.95
C THR A 127 20.01 -16.99 -14.19
N GLY A 128 19.08 -17.60 -13.44
CA GLY A 128 19.33 -18.86 -12.74
C GLY A 128 19.71 -20.00 -13.69
N ILE A 129 19.04 -20.11 -14.83
CA ILE A 129 19.36 -21.11 -15.87
C ILE A 129 20.73 -20.85 -16.49
N GLN A 130 21.05 -19.58 -16.78
CA GLN A 130 22.33 -19.20 -17.35
C GLN A 130 23.50 -19.48 -16.39
N VAL A 131 23.35 -19.11 -15.12
CA VAL A 131 24.33 -19.38 -14.06
C VAL A 131 24.48 -20.89 -13.81
N GLY A 132 23.38 -21.63 -13.76
CA GLY A 132 23.39 -23.09 -13.56
C GLY A 132 24.00 -23.88 -14.73
N SER A 133 24.19 -23.24 -15.88
CA SER A 133 24.78 -23.86 -17.07
C SER A 133 26.22 -23.40 -17.34
N ASP A 134 26.89 -22.75 -16.38
CA ASP A 134 28.20 -22.10 -16.53
C ASP A 134 28.26 -21.20 -17.79
N GLY A 135 27.14 -20.53 -18.11
CA GLY A 135 27.04 -19.64 -19.28
C GLY A 135 26.88 -20.35 -20.64
N ARG A 136 26.76 -21.69 -20.69
CA ARG A 136 26.52 -22.42 -21.96
C ARG A 136 25.16 -22.12 -22.57
N ILE A 137 24.15 -21.86 -21.75
CA ILE A 137 22.80 -21.53 -22.20
C ILE A 137 22.57 -20.04 -22.00
N ASN A 138 22.65 -19.27 -23.09
CA ASN A 138 22.24 -17.87 -23.11
C ASN A 138 20.82 -17.78 -23.67
N LEU A 139 19.86 -17.59 -22.77
CA LEU A 139 18.46 -17.37 -23.15
C LEU A 139 18.33 -15.93 -23.66
N GLY A 140 18.06 -15.79 -24.96
CA GLY A 140 17.82 -14.49 -25.57
C GLY A 140 16.50 -13.84 -25.12
N PRO A 141 16.16 -12.66 -25.66
CA PRO A 141 14.95 -11.92 -25.29
C PRO A 141 13.65 -12.71 -25.51
N GLY A 142 13.61 -13.55 -26.56
CA GLY A 142 12.44 -14.35 -26.92
C GLY A 142 12.07 -15.40 -25.85
N PRO A 143 12.98 -16.31 -25.48
CA PRO A 143 12.74 -17.27 -24.39
C PRO A 143 12.34 -16.63 -23.07
N THR A 144 12.95 -15.49 -22.70
CA THR A 144 12.61 -14.77 -21.47
C THR A 144 11.17 -14.22 -21.49
N PHE A 145 10.71 -13.74 -22.66
CA PHE A 145 9.32 -13.33 -22.83
C PHE A 145 8.35 -14.52 -22.80
N GLY A 146 8.76 -15.69 -23.27
CA GLY A 146 7.99 -16.93 -23.12
C GLY A 146 7.81 -17.33 -21.65
N ILE A 147 8.88 -17.23 -20.85
CA ILE A 147 8.83 -17.49 -19.40
C ILE A 147 7.92 -16.48 -18.69
N LEU A 148 7.96 -15.20 -19.08
CA LEU A 148 7.05 -14.17 -18.58
C LEU A 148 5.58 -14.52 -18.86
N ILE A 149 5.22 -14.87 -20.09
CA ILE A 149 3.84 -15.24 -20.44
C ILE A 149 3.39 -16.46 -19.65
N ALA A 150 4.26 -17.47 -19.49
CA ALA A 150 3.94 -18.67 -18.73
C ALA A 150 3.67 -18.37 -17.24
N LEU A 151 4.46 -17.47 -16.63
CA LEU A 151 4.23 -16.97 -15.28
C LEU A 151 2.89 -16.23 -15.19
N LEU A 152 2.64 -15.29 -16.10
CA LEU A 152 1.45 -14.45 -16.10
C LEU A 152 0.17 -15.29 -16.26
N VAL A 153 0.18 -16.30 -17.14
CA VAL A 153 -0.93 -17.25 -17.29
C VAL A 153 -1.11 -18.11 -16.03
N SER A 154 -0.02 -18.56 -15.41
CA SER A 154 -0.11 -19.36 -14.18
C SER A 154 -0.67 -18.57 -13.00
N HIS A 155 -0.34 -17.29 -12.89
CA HIS A 155 -0.91 -16.38 -11.89
C HIS A 155 -2.36 -16.00 -12.21
N ALA A 156 -2.73 -15.85 -13.49
CA ALA A 156 -4.09 -15.52 -13.90
C ALA A 156 -5.10 -16.68 -13.69
N ILE A 157 -4.62 -17.92 -13.62
CA ILE A 157 -5.48 -19.12 -13.45
C ILE A 157 -5.83 -19.39 -11.98
N ARG A 158 -5.11 -18.79 -11.01
CA ARG A 158 -5.21 -19.12 -9.59
C ARG A 158 -5.92 -18.03 -8.80
#